data_AF-A0A7V9I676-F1
#
_entry.id   AF-A0A7V9I676-F1
#
_cell.length_a   1.000
_cell.length_b   1.000
_cell.length_c   1.000
_cell.angle_alpha   90.00
_cell.angle_beta   90.00
_cell.angle_gamma   90.00
#
_symmetry.space_group_name_H-M   'P 1'
#
loop_
_entity.id
_entity.type
_entity.pdbx_description
1 polymer ?
#
loop_
_entity_poly.entity_id
_entity_poly.type
_entity_poly.pdbx_seq_one_letter_code
_entity_poly.pdbx_strand_id
1 'polypeptide(L)'
;MRVTAVTLRDFRNYERAEVAPGEGLTVVVGPNGAGKTNLLEALYFGCTGRSPRTSNDRELVRRGTRVTRVTVSTAGESDVPHLLEVGLAPGDRRVLRVDGAAVENMALTEARPLVSVFFPERLELVKGPPGTRRAHLDRLVAALWPGRAATRPAYSRA
;
A
#
# COMPACT_ATOMS: atom_id res chain seq x y z
N MET A 1 6.36 -2.71 -14.50
CA MET A 1 5.49 -1.84 -13.67
C MET A 1 6.34 -1.09 -12.65
N ARG A 2 6.37 0.24 -12.72
CA ARG A 2 7.07 1.15 -11.79
C ARG A 2 6.11 2.21 -11.24
N VAL A 3 6.45 2.84 -10.11
CA VAL A 3 5.77 4.04 -9.62
C VAL A 3 6.37 5.26 -10.31
N THR A 4 5.52 6.10 -10.91
CA THR A 4 5.93 7.34 -11.59
C THR A 4 5.59 8.58 -10.76
N ALA A 5 4.53 8.51 -9.95
CA ALA A 5 4.17 9.57 -9.02
C ALA A 5 3.41 9.03 -7.80
N VAL A 6 3.49 9.74 -6.69
CA VAL A 6 2.65 9.54 -5.51
C VAL A 6 2.17 10.88 -4.98
N THR A 7 0.87 10.98 -4.73
CA THR A 7 0.23 12.13 -4.09
C THR A 7 -0.39 11.71 -2.77
N LEU A 8 -0.09 12.47 -1.72
CA LEU A 8 -0.59 12.25 -0.36
C LEU A 8 -1.51 13.40 0.04
N ARG A 9 -2.63 13.07 0.70
CA ARG A 9 -3.51 14.02 1.37
C ARG A 9 -3.83 13.52 2.76
N ASP A 10 -3.49 14.32 3.77
CA ASP A 10 -3.75 14.06 5.18
C ASP A 10 -3.30 12.66 5.64
N PHE A 11 -2.15 12.20 5.16
CA PHE A 11 -1.59 10.89 5.48
C PHE A 11 -0.48 11.03 6.53
N ARG A 12 -0.63 10.39 7.69
CA ARG A 12 0.32 10.45 8.81
C ARG A 12 0.64 11.91 9.19
N ASN A 13 1.85 12.40 8.91
CA ASN A 13 2.28 13.77 9.17
C ASN A 13 2.22 14.67 7.92
N TYR A 14 1.82 14.14 6.76
CA TYR A 14 1.68 14.91 5.52
C TYR A 14 0.28 15.50 5.42
N GLU A 15 0.17 16.82 5.36
CA GLU A 15 -1.05 17.49 4.90
C GLU A 15 -1.22 17.30 3.39
N ARG A 16 -0.16 17.62 2.63
CA ARG A 16 -0.04 17.34 1.21
C ARG A 16 1.40 16.97 0.88
N ALA A 17 1.58 16.00 -0.02
CA ALA A 17 2.86 15.77 -0.69
C ALA A 17 2.61 15.29 -2.11
N GLU A 18 3.53 15.61 -3.01
CA GLU A 18 3.55 15.14 -4.39
C GLU A 18 5.00 14.82 -4.73
N VAL A 19 5.28 13.55 -5.06
CA VAL A 19 6.63 13.06 -5.30
C VAL A 19 6.61 12.25 -6.58
N ALA A 20 7.53 12.55 -7.50
CA ALA A 20 7.79 11.76 -8.68
C ALA A 20 9.15 11.06 -8.52
N PRO A 21 9.18 9.78 -8.11
CA PRO A 21 10.43 9.03 -8.04
C PRO A 21 11.10 8.95 -9.41
N GLY A 22 12.42 9.12 -9.43
CA GLY A 22 13.21 8.91 -10.65
C GLY A 22 13.30 7.43 -11.01
N GLU A 23 13.91 7.15 -12.15
CA GLU A 23 14.22 5.77 -12.54
C GLU A 23 15.29 5.17 -11.61
N GLY A 24 15.11 3.90 -11.26
CA GLY A 24 16.03 3.18 -10.38
C GLY A 24 15.95 3.64 -8.92
N LEU A 25 17.10 4.02 -8.34
CA LEU A 25 17.23 4.31 -6.91
C LEU A 25 16.80 5.75 -6.60
N THR A 26 15.72 5.88 -5.83
CA THR A 26 15.33 7.15 -5.22
C THR A 26 15.73 7.17 -3.74
N VAL A 27 16.50 8.18 -3.33
CA VAL A 27 16.93 8.36 -1.93
C VAL A 27 16.16 9.51 -1.30
N VAL A 28 15.47 9.24 -0.19
CA VAL A 28 14.73 10.25 0.58
C VAL A 28 15.54 10.63 1.82
N VAL A 29 16.01 11.87 1.87
CA VAL A 29 16.85 12.40 2.96
C VAL A 29 16.14 13.48 3.75
N GLY A 30 16.59 13.72 4.98
CA GLY A 30 16.04 14.73 5.87
C GLY A 30 16.17 14.36 7.34
N PRO A 31 15.83 15.25 8.27
CA PRO A 31 15.96 15.01 9.70
C PRO A 31 15.03 13.89 10.19
N ASN A 32 15.33 13.33 11.36
CA ASN A 32 14.45 12.37 12.01
C ASN A 32 13.09 13.02 12.31
N GLY A 33 12.01 12.26 12.11
CA GLY A 33 10.65 12.79 12.25
C GLY A 33 10.11 13.55 11.03
N ALA A 34 10.93 13.82 9.99
CA ALA A 34 10.48 14.53 8.78
C ALA A 34 9.41 13.80 7.94
N GLY A 35 9.08 12.54 8.26
CA GLY A 35 8.09 11.75 7.51
C GLY A 35 8.66 10.84 6.43
N LYS A 36 9.99 10.64 6.37
CA LYS A 36 10.63 9.73 5.40
C LYS A 36 10.00 8.32 5.40
N THR A 37 9.90 7.72 6.59
CA THR A 37 9.25 6.41 6.81
C THR A 37 7.77 6.43 6.45
N ASN A 38 7.08 7.55 6.68
CA ASN A 38 5.66 7.70 6.36
C ASN A 38 5.43 7.80 4.84
N LEU A 39 6.38 8.36 4.07
CA LEU A 39 6.32 8.37 2.60
C LEU A 39 6.47 6.94 2.04
N LEU A 40 7.41 6.15 2.57
CA LEU A 40 7.57 4.74 2.19
C LEU A 40 6.33 3.91 2.56
N GLU A 41 5.76 4.16 3.73
CA GLU A 41 4.50 3.55 4.15
C GLU A 41 3.35 3.93 3.22
N ALA A 42 3.26 5.20 2.80
CA ALA A 42 2.23 5.66 1.90
C ALA A 42 2.34 5.02 0.51
N LEU A 43 3.55 4.85 -0.03
CA LEU A 43 3.77 4.12 -1.29
C LEU A 43 3.24 2.68 -1.21
N TYR A 44 3.62 1.95 -0.16
CA TYR A 44 3.12 0.60 0.07
C TYR A 44 1.60 0.58 0.26
N PHE A 45 1.06 1.55 1.00
CA PHE A 45 -0.36 1.70 1.26
C PHE A 45 -1.15 1.97 -0.01
N GLY A 46 -0.73 2.92 -0.85
CA GLY A 46 -1.38 3.23 -2.12
C GLY A 46 -1.34 2.05 -3.09
N CYS A 47 -0.28 1.25 -3.07
CA CYS A 47 -0.16 0.07 -3.91
C CYS A 47 -0.90 -1.16 -3.36
N THR A 48 -1.28 -1.23 -2.09
CA THR A 48 -1.81 -2.48 -1.48
C THR A 48 -3.11 -2.30 -0.71
N GLY A 49 -3.52 -1.07 -0.44
CA GLY A 49 -4.61 -0.71 0.44
C GLY A 49 -4.35 -0.98 1.93
N ARG A 50 -3.12 -1.35 2.33
CA ARG A 50 -2.79 -1.77 3.70
C ARG A 50 -1.52 -1.10 4.19
N SER A 51 -1.46 -0.81 5.49
CA SER A 51 -0.19 -0.41 6.10
C SER A 51 0.64 -1.64 6.45
N PRO A 52 1.97 -1.59 6.27
CA PRO A 52 2.87 -2.63 6.76
C PRO A 52 3.24 -2.44 8.24
N ARG A 53 2.86 -1.32 8.87
CA ARG A 53 3.25 -0.93 10.23
C ARG A 53 2.11 -1.03 11.25
N THR A 54 0.86 -0.89 10.79
CA THR A 54 -0.31 -0.89 11.69
C THR A 54 -1.57 -1.42 10.99
N SER A 55 -2.44 -2.04 11.77
CA SER A 55 -3.81 -2.37 11.36
C SER A 55 -4.83 -1.31 11.79
N ASN A 56 -4.40 -0.31 12.57
CA ASN A 56 -5.26 0.75 13.06
C ASN A 56 -5.35 1.90 12.06
N ASP A 57 -6.48 1.96 11.36
CA ASP A 57 -6.73 2.94 10.31
C ASP A 57 -6.65 4.41 10.79
N ARG A 58 -6.98 4.69 12.06
CA ARG A 58 -6.86 6.03 12.64
C ARG A 58 -5.43 6.54 12.64
N GLU A 59 -4.45 5.65 12.75
CA GLU A 59 -3.04 6.04 12.79
C GLU A 59 -2.51 6.49 11.42
N LEU A 60 -3.22 6.17 10.33
CA LEU A 60 -2.84 6.55 8.97
C LEU A 60 -3.38 7.94 8.59
N VAL A 61 -4.42 8.41 9.27
CA VAL A 61 -5.02 9.71 9.05
C VAL A 61 -4.28 10.78 9.84
N ARG A 62 -4.04 11.93 9.22
CA ARG A 62 -3.38 13.06 9.89
C ARG A 62 -4.20 13.54 11.06
N ARG A 63 -3.53 13.82 12.18
CA ARG A 63 -4.17 14.34 13.40
C ARG A 63 -4.99 15.59 13.08
N GLY A 64 -6.20 15.66 13.62
CA GLY A 64 -7.14 16.76 13.39
C GLY A 64 -7.97 16.63 12.10
N THR A 65 -7.79 15.56 11.33
CA THR A 65 -8.56 15.31 10.09
C THR A 65 -9.35 14.01 10.19
N ARG A 66 -10.28 13.81 9.25
CA ARG A 66 -11.21 12.66 9.26
C ARG A 66 -10.94 11.64 8.17
N VAL A 67 -10.26 12.06 7.10
CA VAL A 67 -10.09 11.26 5.88
C VAL A 67 -8.66 11.45 5.38
N THR A 68 -8.08 10.40 4.82
CA THR A 68 -6.83 10.47 4.06
C THR A 68 -7.03 9.88 2.67
N ARG A 69 -6.22 10.37 1.71
CA ARG A 69 -6.12 9.80 0.36
C ARG A 69 -4.67 9.64 -0.04
N VAL A 70 -4.37 8.48 -0.60
CA VAL A 70 -3.11 8.21 -1.30
C VAL A 70 -3.43 7.84 -2.74
N THR A 71 -2.78 8.52 -3.67
CA THR A 71 -2.88 8.25 -5.10
C THR A 71 -1.50 7.88 -5.62
N VAL A 72 -1.39 6.80 -6.37
CA VAL A 72 -0.13 6.30 -6.95
C VAL A 72 -0.32 6.14 -8.44
N SER A 73 0.51 6.82 -9.23
CA SER A 73 0.58 6.61 -10.67
C SER A 73 1.65 5.56 -10.97
N THR A 74 1.31 4.60 -11.82
CA THR A 74 2.17 3.47 -12.18
C THR A 74 2.27 3.35 -13.69
N ALA A 75 3.40 2.85 -14.21
CA ALA A 75 3.59 2.63 -15.65
C ALA A 75 4.24 1.25 -15.90
N GLY A 76 3.69 0.52 -16.86
CA GLY A 76 4.14 -0.81 -17.29
C GLY A 76 5.25 -0.76 -18.32
N GLU A 77 5.49 -1.88 -19.02
CA GLU A 77 6.41 -1.92 -20.17
C GLU A 77 5.84 -1.20 -21.39
N SER A 78 4.51 -1.16 -21.51
CA SER A 78 3.80 -0.40 -22.56
C SER A 78 3.71 1.10 -22.29
N ASP A 79 4.29 1.59 -21.18
CA ASP A 79 4.20 2.97 -20.68
C ASP A 79 2.76 3.53 -20.54
N VAL A 80 1.75 2.67 -20.59
CA VAL A 80 0.37 3.06 -20.28
C VAL A 80 0.29 3.37 -18.78
N PRO A 81 -0.06 4.61 -18.40
CA PRO A 81 -0.16 4.97 -17.00
C PRO A 81 -1.45 4.42 -16.40
N HIS A 82 -1.35 3.88 -15.19
CA HIS A 82 -2.50 3.56 -14.35
C HIS A 82 -2.51 4.43 -13.11
N LEU A 83 -3.71 4.67 -12.58
CA LEU A 83 -3.95 5.44 -11.37
C LEU A 83 -4.56 4.57 -10.29
N LEU A 84 -3.80 4.32 -9.22
CA LEU A 84 -4.27 3.63 -8.03
C LEU A 84 -4.69 4.67 -6.99
N GLU A 85 -5.91 4.56 -6.47
CA GLU A 85 -6.41 5.46 -5.42
C GLU A 85 -6.88 4.68 -4.20
N VAL A 86 -6.39 5.07 -3.03
CA VAL A 86 -6.82 4.54 -1.73
C VAL A 86 -7.32 5.69 -0.87
N GLY A 87 -8.63 5.73 -0.66
CA GLY A 87 -9.31 6.60 0.29
C GLY A 87 -9.62 5.86 1.58
N LEU A 88 -9.42 6.52 2.72
CA LEU A 88 -9.67 5.96 4.04
C LEU A 88 -10.30 6.99 4.98
N ALA A 89 -11.45 6.63 5.54
CA ALA A 89 -12.08 7.29 6.68
C ALA A 89 -12.21 6.24 7.80
N PRO A 90 -11.62 6.45 9.00
CA PRO A 90 -11.62 5.42 10.04
C PRO A 90 -13.04 5.11 10.53
N GLY A 91 -13.42 3.83 10.47
CA GLY A 91 -14.79 3.36 10.77
C GLY A 91 -15.59 3.02 9.51
N ASP A 92 -15.18 3.55 8.35
CA ASP A 92 -15.83 3.28 7.07
C ASP A 92 -15.07 2.23 6.25
N ARG A 93 -15.75 1.68 5.24
CA ARG A 93 -15.10 0.82 4.24
C ARG A 93 -14.11 1.66 3.43
N ARG A 94 -12.90 1.13 3.26
CA ARG A 94 -11.87 1.70 2.39
C ARG A 94 -12.38 1.84 0.95
N VAL A 95 -12.11 2.99 0.34
CA VAL A 95 -12.43 3.24 -1.06
C VAL A 95 -11.19 2.94 -1.88
N LEU A 96 -11.28 1.97 -2.78
CA LEU A 96 -10.18 1.57 -3.66
C LEU A 96 -10.62 1.79 -5.10
N ARG A 97 -9.80 2.48 -5.90
CA ARG A 97 -10.05 2.65 -7.33
C ARG A 97 -8.79 2.39 -8.16
N VAL A 98 -9.00 1.88 -9.35
CA VAL A 98 -8.00 1.77 -10.41
C VAL A 98 -8.59 2.41 -11.66
N ASP A 99 -7.91 3.42 -12.18
CA ASP A 99 -8.34 4.17 -13.37
C ASP A 99 -9.79 4.69 -13.24
N GLY A 100 -10.14 5.14 -12.03
CA GLY A 100 -11.47 5.64 -11.67
C GLY A 100 -12.52 4.56 -11.36
N ALA A 101 -12.29 3.29 -11.74
CA ALA A 101 -13.19 2.18 -11.45
C ALA A 101 -12.99 1.64 -10.03
N ALA A 102 -14.08 1.37 -9.31
CA ALA A 102 -14.01 0.81 -7.97
C ALA A 102 -13.53 -0.66 -8.01
N VAL A 103 -12.62 -1.01 -7.09
CA VAL A 103 -12.10 -2.38 -6.95
C VAL A 103 -12.29 -2.87 -5.52
N GLU A 104 -12.42 -4.19 -5.34
CA GLU A 104 -12.57 -4.76 -3.99
C GLU A 104 -11.24 -4.99 -3.29
N ASN A 105 -10.19 -5.25 -4.06
CA ASN A 105 -8.88 -5.61 -3.54
C ASN A 105 -7.75 -5.07 -4.43
N MET A 106 -7.08 -4.03 -3.96
CA MET A 106 -5.94 -3.41 -4.64
C MET A 106 -4.81 -4.41 -4.93
N ALA A 107 -4.65 -5.45 -4.10
CA ALA A 107 -3.59 -6.43 -4.28
C ALA A 107 -3.77 -7.34 -5.51
N LEU A 108 -4.99 -7.42 -6.07
CA LEU A 108 -5.35 -8.32 -7.17
C LEU A 108 -5.45 -7.61 -8.53
N THR A 109 -5.19 -6.31 -8.59
CA THR A 109 -5.31 -5.52 -9.81
C THR A 109 -4.00 -5.59 -10.61
N GLU A 110 -4.08 -5.79 -11.92
CA GLU A 110 -2.89 -5.86 -12.80
C GLU A 110 -2.11 -4.54 -12.86
N ALA A 111 -2.79 -3.41 -12.64
CA ALA A 111 -2.20 -2.07 -12.55
C ALA A 111 -1.20 -1.88 -11.39
N ARG A 112 -1.22 -2.80 -10.41
CA ARG A 112 -0.41 -2.72 -9.20
C ARG A 112 1.02 -3.23 -9.45
N PRO A 113 2.07 -2.47 -9.09
CA PRO A 113 3.43 -3.00 -9.05
C PRO A 113 3.60 -4.01 -7.90
N LEU A 114 4.46 -5.00 -8.10
CA LEU A 114 4.93 -5.84 -7.01
C LEU A 114 5.78 -5.00 -6.06
N VAL A 115 5.26 -4.73 -4.86
CA VAL A 115 5.93 -3.94 -3.83
C VAL A 115 6.34 -4.83 -2.66
N SER A 116 7.62 -4.73 -2.28
CA SER A 116 8.14 -5.26 -1.02
C SER A 116 8.67 -4.12 -0.16
N VAL A 117 8.61 -4.31 1.15
CA VAL A 117 9.08 -3.34 2.14
C VAL A 117 9.91 -4.00 3.21
N PHE A 118 10.94 -3.26 3.64
CA PHE A 118 11.86 -3.61 4.71
C PHE A 118 11.68 -2.59 5.82
N PHE A 119 10.82 -2.94 6.77
CA PHE A 119 10.57 -2.15 7.97
C PHE A 119 11.07 -2.92 9.20
N PRO A 120 11.54 -2.25 10.27
CA PRO A 120 11.92 -2.92 11.52
C PRO A 120 10.84 -3.86 12.07
N GLU A 121 9.57 -3.47 11.96
CA GLU A 121 8.39 -4.24 12.38
C GLU A 121 8.27 -5.59 11.64
N ARG A 122 8.91 -5.75 10.46
CA ARG A 122 8.90 -7.00 9.68
C ARG A 122 9.77 -8.10 10.29
N LEU A 123 10.54 -7.81 11.33
CA LEU A 123 11.24 -8.83 12.13
C LEU A 123 10.28 -9.86 12.76
N GLU A 124 8.99 -9.51 12.92
CA GLU A 124 7.95 -10.45 13.33
C GLU A 124 7.77 -11.64 12.38
N LEU A 125 8.16 -11.52 11.11
CA LEU A 125 8.14 -12.67 10.20
C LEU A 125 9.11 -13.77 10.69
N VAL A 126 10.23 -13.36 11.27
CA VAL A 126 11.26 -14.27 11.78
C VAL A 126 10.92 -14.73 13.20
N LYS A 127 10.70 -13.78 14.11
CA LYS A 127 10.55 -14.06 15.55
C LYS A 127 9.12 -14.29 16.02
N GLY A 128 8.15 -13.93 15.19
CA GLY A 128 6.74 -13.98 15.54
C GLY A 128 6.09 -15.36 15.36
N PRO A 129 4.78 -15.43 15.61
CA PRO A 129 4.04 -16.68 15.53
C PRO A 129 3.92 -17.18 14.09
N PRO A 130 3.67 -18.50 13.88
CA PRO A 130 3.45 -19.07 12.56
C PRO A 130 2.33 -18.39 11.75
N GLY A 131 1.32 -17.83 12.43
CA GLY A 131 0.22 -17.11 11.80
C GLY A 131 0.69 -15.92 10.95
N THR A 132 1.66 -15.14 11.44
CA THR A 132 2.20 -13.98 10.71
C THR A 132 2.93 -14.42 9.44
N ARG A 133 3.71 -15.51 9.51
CA ARG A 133 4.39 -16.09 8.33
C ARG A 133 3.40 -16.62 7.29
N ARG A 134 2.39 -17.37 7.72
CA ARG A 134 1.34 -17.89 6.82
C ARG A 134 0.58 -16.74 6.14
N ALA A 135 0.16 -15.75 6.91
CA ALA A 135 -0.54 -14.59 6.36
C ALA A 135 0.33 -13.78 5.38
N HIS A 136 1.64 -13.70 5.59
CA HIS A 136 2.56 -13.10 4.64
C HIS A 136 2.66 -13.92 3.35
N LEU A 137 2.85 -15.24 3.46
CA LEU A 137 2.94 -16.15 2.32
C LEU A 137 1.65 -16.14 1.49
N ASP A 138 0.48 -16.20 2.14
CA ASP A 138 -0.84 -16.14 1.49
C ASP A 138 -0.97 -14.88 0.63
N ARG A 139 -0.53 -13.73 1.16
CA ARG A 139 -0.57 -12.45 0.44
C ARG A 139 0.43 -12.42 -0.71
N LEU A 140 1.63 -12.98 -0.52
CA LEU A 140 2.64 -13.07 -1.57
C LEU A 140 2.14 -13.94 -2.73
N VAL A 141 1.56 -15.10 -2.44
CA VAL A 141 0.97 -15.99 -3.45
C VAL A 141 -0.16 -15.29 -4.19
N ALA A 142 -1.07 -14.61 -3.49
CA ALA A 142 -2.16 -13.87 -4.14
C ALA A 142 -1.67 -12.69 -4.99
N ALA A 143 -0.58 -12.03 -4.58
CA ALA A 143 0.03 -10.94 -5.34
C ALA A 143 0.74 -11.43 -6.62
N LEU A 144 1.36 -12.60 -6.59
CA LEU A 144 2.05 -13.20 -7.74
C LEU A 144 1.07 -13.91 -8.69
N TRP A 145 0.04 -14.55 -8.12
CA TRP A 145 -0.96 -15.31 -8.85
C TRP A 145 -2.37 -14.92 -8.38
N PRO A 146 -2.95 -13.84 -8.91
CA PRO A 146 -4.27 -13.35 -8.50
C PRO A 146 -5.38 -14.41 -8.57
N GLY A 147 -5.31 -15.33 -9.55
CA GLY A 147 -6.24 -16.46 -9.66
C GLY A 147 -6.25 -17.42 -8.47
N ARG A 148 -5.21 -17.41 -7.62
CA ARG A 148 -5.12 -18.22 -6.38
C ARG A 148 -5.62 -17.49 -5.14
N ALA A 149 -6.08 -16.24 -5.25
CA ALA A 149 -6.53 -15.46 -4.10
C ALA A 149 -7.73 -16.08 -3.36
N ALA A 150 -8.58 -16.82 -4.08
CA ALA A 150 -9.77 -17.48 -3.51
C ALA A 150 -9.46 -18.82 -2.82
N THR A 151 -8.28 -19.41 -3.03
CA THR A 151 -7.94 -20.75 -2.53
C THR A 151 -7.99 -20.83 -1.00
N ARG A 152 -7.42 -19.85 -0.30
CA ARG A 152 -7.41 -19.84 1.17
C ARG A 152 -8.81 -19.64 1.77
N PRO A 153 -9.61 -18.62 1.37
CA PRO A 153 -10.98 -18.48 1.83
C PRO A 153 -11.84 -19.72 1.57
N ALA A 154 -11.69 -20.36 0.40
CA ALA A 154 -12.41 -21.59 0.08
C ALA A 154 -12.03 -22.74 1.02
N TYR A 155 -10.73 -22.97 1.22
CA TYR A 155 -10.24 -23.99 2.15
C TYR A 155 -10.70 -23.77 3.60
N SER A 156 -10.75 -22.53 4.07
CA SER A 156 -11.15 -22.21 5.46
C SER A 156 -12.67 -22.35 5.71
N ARG A 157 -13.49 -22.48 4.66
CA ARG A 157 -14.94 -22.66 4.75
C ARG A 157 -15.37 -24.12 4.65
N ALA A 158 -14.50 -24.99 4.15
CA ALA A 158 -14.69 -26.44 4.11
C ALA A 158 -14.35 -27.05 5.48
#